data_AF-A0AAW9D6R3-F1
#
_entry.id   AF-A0AAW9D6R3-F1
#
_cell.length_a   1.000
_cell.length_b   1.000
_cell.length_c   1.000
_cell.angle_alpha   90.00
_cell.angle_beta   90.00
_cell.angle_gamma   90.00
#
_symmetry.space_group_name_H-M   'P 1'
#
loop_
_entity.id
_entity.type
_entity.pdbx_description
1 polymer ?
#
loop_
_entity_poly.entity_id
_entity_poly.type
_entity_poly.pdbx_seq_one_letter_code
_entity_poly.pdbx_strand_id
1 'polypeptide(L)'
;MDLSEPAFELTREAEETFAALVDYFRDYRDCADAYSETQKFEVYDEMQSQIDALKTLGVSLRFAERKMQVKWGSDEDSKPMPVTVLYVVGFPIGREPEQFATPKSGGLRL
;
A
#
# COMPACT_ATOMS: atom_id res chain seq x y z
N MET A 1 -1.34 -0.02 8.93
CA MET A 1 -2.35 0.47 7.97
C MET A 1 -1.63 0.80 6.67
N ASP A 2 -2.24 0.54 5.53
CA ASP A 2 -1.72 0.93 4.22
C ASP A 2 -2.57 2.02 3.58
N LEU A 3 -1.92 2.87 2.78
CA LEU A 3 -2.55 3.79 1.84
C LEU A 3 -1.99 3.44 0.46
N SER A 4 -2.77 2.63 -0.27
CA SER A 4 -2.37 2.07 -1.55
C SER A 4 -3.25 2.63 -2.66
N GLU A 5 -2.69 3.54 -3.46
CA GLU A 5 -3.43 4.24 -4.52
C GLU A 5 -2.51 4.60 -5.71
N PRO A 6 -3.02 4.62 -6.95
CA PRO A 6 -2.25 5.10 -8.09
C PRO A 6 -2.16 6.64 -8.09
N ALA A 7 -1.00 7.19 -8.44
CA ALA A 7 -0.80 8.64 -8.56
C ALA A 7 -1.26 9.22 -9.92
N PHE A 8 -1.82 8.39 -10.79
CA PHE A 8 -2.26 8.75 -12.13
C PHE A 8 -3.39 7.83 -12.59
N GLU A 9 -4.07 8.20 -13.67
CA GLU A 9 -5.12 7.37 -14.25
C GLU A 9 -4.52 6.12 -14.91
N LEU A 10 -4.94 4.95 -14.43
CA LEU A 10 -4.52 3.66 -14.96
C LEU A 10 -5.42 3.22 -16.12
N THR A 11 -4.88 2.41 -17.01
CA THR A 11 -5.73 1.63 -17.92
C THR A 11 -6.56 0.64 -17.10
N ARG A 12 -7.68 0.18 -17.65
CA ARG A 12 -8.54 -0.80 -16.96
C ARG A 12 -7.77 -2.05 -16.52
N GLU A 13 -6.91 -2.57 -17.38
CA GLU A 13 -6.09 -3.75 -17.08
C GLU A 13 -5.10 -3.48 -15.93
N ALA A 14 -4.39 -2.35 -15.97
CA ALA A 14 -3.47 -1.99 -14.89
C ALA A 14 -4.19 -1.70 -13.56
N GLU A 15 -5.39 -1.14 -13.61
CA GLU A 15 -6.25 -0.94 -12.44
C GLU A 15 -6.64 -2.27 -11.80
N GLU A 16 -7.07 -3.25 -12.60
CA GLU A 16 -7.42 -4.59 -12.12
C GLU A 16 -6.21 -5.31 -11.51
N THR A 17 -5.04 -5.24 -12.15
CA THR A 17 -3.80 -5.82 -11.59
C THR A 17 -3.37 -5.13 -10.30
N PHE A 18 -3.48 -3.80 -10.23
CA PHE A 18 -3.13 -3.06 -9.01
C PHE A 18 -4.09 -3.39 -7.86
N ALA A 19 -5.39 -3.48 -8.12
CA ALA A 19 -6.38 -3.90 -7.14
C ALA A 19 -6.09 -5.32 -6.64
N ALA A 20 -5.81 -6.27 -7.55
CA ALA A 20 -5.48 -7.64 -7.18
C ALA A 20 -4.24 -7.73 -6.27
N LEU A 21 -3.18 -6.96 -6.56
CA LEU A 21 -2.01 -6.86 -5.70
C LEU A 21 -2.35 -6.32 -4.30
N VAL A 22 -3.12 -5.23 -4.23
CA VAL A 22 -3.47 -4.58 -2.96
C VAL A 22 -4.36 -5.46 -2.11
N ASP A 23 -5.35 -6.12 -2.72
CA ASP A 23 -6.25 -7.04 -2.02
C ASP A 23 -5.46 -8.25 -1.49
N TYR A 24 -4.64 -8.88 -2.33
CA TYR A 24 -3.80 -10.00 -1.91
C TYR A 24 -2.83 -9.62 -0.78
N PHE A 25 -2.24 -8.43 -0.84
CA PHE A 25 -1.39 -7.89 0.23
C PHE A 25 -2.14 -7.72 1.55
N ARG A 26 -3.35 -7.15 1.51
CA ARG A 26 -4.18 -6.93 2.70
C ARG A 26 -4.65 -8.25 3.31
N ASP A 27 -5.11 -9.17 2.48
CA ASP A 27 -5.54 -10.50 2.90
C ASP A 27 -4.38 -11.25 3.58
N TYR A 28 -3.19 -11.27 2.94
CA TYR A 28 -2.03 -11.90 3.53
C TYR A 28 -1.62 -11.25 4.86
N ARG A 29 -1.57 -9.91 4.92
CA ARG A 29 -1.21 -9.19 6.16
C ARG A 29 -2.10 -9.59 7.32
N ASP A 30 -3.39 -9.79 7.07
CA ASP A 30 -4.38 -10.05 8.11
C ASP A 30 -4.32 -11.52 8.62
N CYS A 31 -3.63 -12.43 7.91
CA CYS A 31 -3.48 -13.84 8.29
C CYS A 31 -2.05 -14.38 8.19
N ALA A 32 -1.03 -13.51 8.12
CA ALA A 32 0.36 -13.89 7.87
C ALA A 32 0.95 -14.85 8.93
N ASP A 33 0.42 -14.82 10.15
CA ASP A 33 0.80 -15.68 11.26
C ASP A 33 0.27 -17.13 11.13
N ALA A 34 -0.76 -17.35 10.30
CA ALA A 34 -1.27 -18.68 9.98
C ALA A 34 -0.40 -19.43 8.95
N TYR A 35 0.52 -18.73 8.28
CA TYR A 35 1.40 -19.30 7.26
C TYR A 35 2.71 -19.77 7.89
N SER A 36 3.12 -20.99 7.57
CA SER A 36 4.48 -21.46 7.85
C SER A 36 5.50 -20.66 7.03
N GLU A 37 6.76 -20.60 7.48
CA GLU A 37 7.81 -19.86 6.78
C GLU A 37 8.01 -20.31 5.32
N THR A 38 7.78 -21.59 5.01
CA THR A 38 7.88 -22.10 3.64
C THR A 38 6.72 -21.65 2.76
N GLN A 39 5.51 -21.58 3.31
CA GLN A 39 4.34 -21.11 2.56
C GLN A 39 4.41 -19.61 2.25
N LYS A 40 5.15 -18.84 3.05
CA LYS A 40 5.38 -17.41 2.78
C LYS A 40 6.13 -17.18 1.47
N PHE A 41 6.99 -18.11 1.02
CA PHE A 41 7.65 -17.98 -0.27
C PHE A 41 6.66 -17.97 -1.43
N GLU A 42 5.66 -18.84 -1.41
CA GLU A 42 4.61 -18.88 -2.44
C GLU A 42 3.82 -17.57 -2.49
N VAL A 43 3.52 -17.00 -1.32
CA VAL A 43 2.88 -15.67 -1.22
C VAL A 43 3.76 -14.58 -1.84
N TYR A 44 5.05 -14.60 -1.55
CA TYR A 44 5.98 -13.59 -2.09
C TYR A 44 6.14 -13.70 -3.60
N ASP A 45 6.19 -14.93 -4.13
CA ASP A 45 6.25 -15.17 -5.57
C ASP A 45 4.98 -14.67 -6.28
N GLU A 46 3.80 -14.91 -5.70
CA GLU A 46 2.53 -14.41 -6.24
C GLU A 46 2.50 -12.87 -6.22
N MET A 47 2.85 -12.23 -5.09
CA MET A 47 2.94 -10.76 -5.01
C MET A 47 3.91 -10.19 -6.04
N GLN A 48 5.08 -10.81 -6.19
CA GLN A 48 6.08 -10.40 -7.17
C GLN A 48 5.56 -10.50 -8.60
N SER A 49 4.80 -11.55 -8.92
CA SER A 49 4.20 -11.73 -10.25
C SER A 49 3.25 -10.58 -10.61
N GLN A 50 2.44 -10.09 -9.65
CA GLN A 50 1.54 -8.95 -9.85
C GLN A 50 2.34 -7.65 -10.03
N ILE A 51 3.43 -7.46 -9.29
CA ILE A 51 4.33 -6.31 -9.43
C ILE A 51 4.98 -6.31 -10.84
N ASP A 52 5.42 -7.48 -11.30
CA ASP A 52 6.02 -7.61 -12.63
C ASP A 52 4.98 -7.39 -13.75
N ALA A 53 3.75 -7.87 -13.58
CA ALA A 53 2.64 -7.57 -14.49
C ALA A 53 2.33 -6.07 -14.55
N LEU A 54 2.30 -5.37 -13.40
CA LEU A 54 2.16 -3.90 -13.39
C LEU A 54 3.29 -3.22 -14.16
N LYS A 55 4.52 -3.73 -14.02
CA LYS A 55 5.69 -3.21 -14.73
C LYS A 55 5.60 -3.40 -16.24
N THR A 56 5.09 -4.53 -16.73
CA THR A 56 4.86 -4.73 -18.17
C THR A 56 3.77 -3.80 -18.71
N LEU A 57 2.82 -3.41 -17.85
CA LEU A 57 1.75 -2.44 -18.14
C LEU A 57 2.21 -0.97 -18.00
N GLY A 58 3.48 -0.71 -17.76
CA GLY A 58 4.02 0.66 -17.69
C GLY A 58 3.86 1.33 -16.32
N VAL A 59 3.50 0.57 -15.29
CA VAL A 59 3.34 1.03 -13.91
C VAL A 59 4.53 0.60 -13.08
N SER A 60 5.15 1.54 -12.36
CA SER A 60 6.13 1.25 -11.32
C SER A 60 5.55 1.56 -9.95
N LEU A 61 5.98 0.79 -8.94
CA LEU A 61 5.56 1.01 -7.57
C LEU A 61 6.68 1.71 -6.79
N ARG A 62 6.30 2.69 -5.99
CA ARG A 62 7.15 3.26 -4.93
C ARG A 62 6.45 3.10 -3.60
N PHE A 63 7.25 2.92 -2.55
CA PHE A 63 6.73 2.80 -1.21
C PHE A 63 7.47 3.72 -0.23
N ALA A 64 6.78 4.08 0.85
CA ALA A 64 7.37 4.76 1.98
C ALA A 64 6.64 4.39 3.27
N GLU A 65 7.37 4.39 4.37
CA GLU A 65 6.79 4.19 5.69
C GLU A 65 6.81 5.49 6.49
N ARG A 66 5.74 5.75 7.23
CA ARG A 66 5.64 6.90 8.12
C ARG A 66 5.07 6.49 9.47
N LYS A 67 5.83 6.77 10.54
CA LYS A 67 5.32 6.71 11.91
C LYS A 67 4.55 7.98 12.23
N MET A 68 3.34 7.85 12.73
CA MET A 68 2.49 8.98 13.10
C MET A 68 1.68 8.69 14.36
N GLN A 69 1.07 9.72 14.94
CA GLN A 69 0.06 9.57 15.97
C GLN A 69 -1.31 9.90 15.37
N VAL A 70 -2.24 8.95 15.48
CA VAL A 70 -3.61 9.08 14.96
C VAL A 70 -4.57 9.19 16.14
N LYS A 71 -5.43 10.21 16.10
CA LYS A 71 -6.55 10.34 17.03
C LYS A 71 -7.79 9.77 16.34
N TRP A 72 -8.40 8.77 16.96
CA TRP A 72 -9.59 8.10 16.44
C TRP A 72 -10.85 8.72 17.04
N GLY A 73 -11.86 8.98 16.19
CA GLY A 73 -13.11 9.62 16.59
C GLY A 73 -13.01 11.14 16.81
N SER A 74 -14.15 11.76 17.10
CA SER A 74 -14.28 13.21 17.33
C SER A 74 -14.23 13.60 18.81
N ASP A 75 -14.06 12.64 19.71
CA ASP A 75 -14.04 12.87 21.15
C ASP A 75 -12.78 13.68 21.54
N GLU A 76 -12.94 14.76 22.30
CA GLU A 76 -11.82 15.61 22.72
C GLU A 76 -10.83 14.85 23.62
N ASP A 77 -11.30 13.87 24.37
CA ASP A 77 -10.48 13.10 25.33
C ASP A 77 -9.79 11.87 24.71
N SER A 78 -10.05 11.55 23.44
CA SER A 78 -9.40 10.38 22.84
C SER A 78 -7.89 10.60 22.67
N LYS A 79 -7.10 9.69 23.25
CA LYS A 79 -5.64 9.78 23.22
C LYS A 79 -5.10 9.36 21.85
N PRO A 80 -4.19 10.13 21.23
CA PRO A 80 -3.54 9.71 20.00
C PRO A 80 -2.78 8.38 20.18
N MET A 81 -2.96 7.46 19.23
CA MET A 81 -2.27 6.17 19.21
C MET A 81 -1.16 6.18 18.15
N PRO A 82 0.02 5.60 18.44
CA PRO A 82 1.07 5.47 17.44
C PRO A 82 0.64 4.46 16.36
N VAL A 83 0.80 4.85 15.09
CA VAL A 83 0.52 4.00 13.93
C VAL A 83 1.67 4.14 12.94
N THR A 84 2.05 3.03 12.32
CA THR A 84 2.90 3.03 11.13
C THR A 84 2.01 2.93 9.89
N VAL A 85 2.15 3.89 8.99
CA VAL A 85 1.45 3.92 7.70
C VAL A 85 2.44 3.55 6.60
N LEU A 86 2.08 2.53 5.82
CA LEU A 86 2.77 2.18 4.59
C LEU A 86 2.04 2.85 3.43
N TYR A 87 2.77 3.62 2.64
CA TYR A 87 2.30 4.15 1.35
C TYR A 87 2.80 3.23 0.25
N VAL A 88 1.93 2.75 -0.62
CA VAL A 88 2.29 2.02 -1.85
C VAL A 88 1.60 2.71 -3.01
N VAL A 89 2.39 3.36 -3.86
CA VAL A 89 1.85 4.26 -4.87
C VAL A 89 2.36 3.87 -6.25
N GLY A 90 1.42 3.73 -7.19
CA GLY A 90 1.70 3.46 -8.60
C GLY A 90 2.03 4.74 -9.37
N PHE A 91 3.11 4.73 -10.14
CA PHE A 91 3.56 5.81 -11.00
C PHE A 91 3.81 5.31 -12.43
N PRO A 92 3.79 6.19 -13.44
CA PRO A 92 4.29 5.84 -14.76
C PRO A 92 5.78 5.54 -14.67
N ILE A 93 6.24 4.49 -15.36
CA ILE A 93 7.66 4.13 -15.41
C ILE A 93 8.52 5.34 -15.85
N GLY A 94 9.58 5.60 -15.08
CA GLY A 94 10.51 6.70 -15.32
C GLY A 94 10.02 8.07 -14.84
N ARG A 95 8.86 8.14 -14.19
CA ARG A 95 8.32 9.35 -13.55
C ARG A 95 8.11 9.18 -12.04
N GLU A 96 8.80 8.23 -11.45
CA GLU A 96 8.71 7.96 -10.03
C GLU A 96 9.36 9.09 -9.23
N PRO A 97 8.71 9.60 -8.17
CA PRO A 97 9.35 10.54 -7.27
C PRO A 97 10.34 9.81 -6.35
N GLU A 98 11.36 10.52 -5.90
CA GLU A 98 12.29 10.04 -4.87
C GLU A 98 11.73 10.22 -3.44
N GLN A 99 10.75 11.10 -3.27
CA GLN A 99 10.20 11.48 -1.97
C GLN A 99 8.69 11.68 -2.05
N PHE A 100 7.98 11.29 -0.98
CA PHE A 100 6.55 11.55 -0.83
C PHE A 100 6.31 12.74 0.09
N ALA A 101 5.63 13.76 -0.43
CA ALA A 101 5.11 14.84 0.40
C ALA A 101 3.78 14.41 1.02
N THR A 102 3.75 14.27 2.35
CA THR A 102 2.52 13.88 3.06
C THR A 102 2.07 15.03 3.99
N PRO A 103 0.75 15.27 4.15
CA PRO A 103 0.26 16.28 5.07
C PRO A 103 0.76 16.04 6.51
N LYS A 104 1.17 17.10 7.21
CA LYS A 104 1.58 17.01 8.63
C LYS A 104 0.42 16.62 9.53
N SER A 105 -0.78 17.08 9.19
CA SER A 105 -2.06 16.73 9.78
C SER A 105 -3.04 16.43 8.65
N GLY A 106 -3.82 15.38 8.81
CA GLY A 106 -4.88 14.99 7.90
C GLY A 106 -5.80 14.07 8.66
N GLY A 107 -7.09 14.40 8.72
CA GLY A 107 -8.07 13.43 9.21
C GLY A 107 -8.04 12.26 8.24
N LEU A 108 -7.61 11.09 8.71
CA LEU A 108 -7.84 9.84 8.00
C LEU A 108 -9.36 9.66 7.97
N ARG A 109 -9.99 10.03 6.85
CA ARG A 109 -11.35 9.58 6.55
C ARG A 109 -11.22 8.14 6.11
N LEU A 110 -11.47 7.22 7.04
CA LEU A 110 -11.77 5.83 6.74
C LEU A 110 -13.25 5.71 6.36
#